data_AF-A0AAI9SDH3-F1
#
_entry.id   AF-A0AAI9SDH3-F1
#
_cell.length_a   1.000
_cell.length_b   1.000
_cell.length_c   1.000
_cell.angle_alpha   90.00
_cell.angle_beta   90.00
_cell.angle_gamma   90.00
#
_symmetry.space_group_name_H-M   'P 1'
#
loop_
_entity.id
_entity.type
_entity.pdbx_description
1 polymer ?
#
loop_
_entity_poly.entity_id
_entity_poly.type
_entity_poly.pdbx_seq_one_letter_code
_entity_poly.pdbx_strand_id
1 'polypeptide(L)'
;MNFTFESLQPYLIAKGSERYCFRHPEKENYLIKLSPANAAKQTEREIKYFQHLKKTGVPFSHLPDFGKVINISGYVGFEQEIINDFDGNLSKQLFFYLDEQNRQLLKQDIRDILEELKLYIYKNKILVCDLGGTNIVIQRTTPSQARAVIVDGLGNTDFIPICNYIPFLASLKAHRRWRRFMQRFIPPHI
;
A
#
# COMPACT_ATOMS: atom_id res chain seq x y z
N MET A 1 -25.62 -2.40 2.05
CA MET A 1 -26.18 -2.47 0.69
C MET A 1 -25.47 -3.59 -0.07
N ASN A 2 -26.13 -4.29 -1.00
CA ASN A 2 -25.44 -5.24 -1.89
C ASN A 2 -25.03 -4.47 -3.15
N PHE A 3 -23.73 -4.24 -3.33
CA PHE A 3 -23.23 -3.55 -4.52
C PHE A 3 -23.46 -4.41 -5.78
N THR A 4 -23.73 -3.76 -6.91
CA THR A 4 -23.52 -4.34 -8.25
C THR A 4 -22.40 -3.59 -8.95
N PHE A 5 -21.88 -4.14 -10.06
CA PHE A 5 -20.82 -3.47 -10.79
C PHE A 5 -21.34 -2.17 -11.44
N GLU A 6 -22.59 -2.19 -11.89
CA GLU A 6 -23.31 -1.06 -12.47
C GLU A 6 -23.55 0.04 -11.43
N SER A 7 -23.97 -0.32 -10.21
CA SER A 7 -24.21 0.66 -9.14
C SER A 7 -22.94 1.41 -8.71
N LEU A 8 -21.75 0.81 -8.95
CA LEU A 8 -20.46 1.42 -8.63
C LEU A 8 -19.92 2.32 -9.74
N GLN A 9 -20.43 2.24 -10.98
CA GLN A 9 -19.91 3.02 -12.12
C GLN A 9 -19.80 4.53 -11.86
N PRO A 10 -20.78 5.21 -11.22
CA PRO A 10 -20.69 6.64 -10.95
C PRO A 10 -19.51 7.03 -10.05
N TYR A 11 -18.93 6.07 -9.33
CA TYR A 11 -17.85 6.27 -8.38
C TYR A 11 -16.48 5.85 -8.92
N LEU A 12 -16.37 5.50 -10.21
CA LEU A 12 -15.11 5.04 -10.80
C LEU A 12 -14.03 6.13 -10.71
N ILE A 13 -12.94 5.82 -10.01
CA ILE A 13 -11.76 6.68 -9.90
C ILE A 13 -10.76 6.35 -11.02
N ALA A 14 -10.50 5.06 -11.20
CA ALA A 14 -9.49 4.59 -12.14
C ALA A 14 -9.78 3.16 -12.63
N LYS A 15 -9.35 2.88 -13.86
CA LYS A 15 -9.35 1.55 -14.45
C LYS A 15 -7.91 1.19 -14.83
N GLY A 16 -7.35 0.18 -14.16
CA GLY A 16 -6.11 -0.46 -14.55
C GLY A 16 -6.32 -1.60 -15.55
N SER A 17 -5.24 -2.29 -15.90
CA SER A 17 -5.30 -3.47 -16.78
C SER A 17 -6.10 -4.64 -16.17
N GLU A 18 -6.05 -4.81 -14.86
CA GLU A 18 -6.64 -5.97 -14.16
C GLU A 18 -7.73 -5.61 -13.13
N ARG A 19 -7.94 -4.32 -12.87
CA ARG A 19 -8.72 -3.88 -11.70
C ARG A 19 -9.37 -2.52 -11.92
N TYR A 20 -10.56 -2.37 -11.34
CA TYR A 20 -11.30 -1.14 -11.23
C TYR A 20 -11.20 -0.62 -9.79
N CYS A 21 -10.96 0.68 -9.64
CA CYS A 21 -10.94 1.36 -8.36
C CYS A 21 -12.10 2.36 -8.31
N PHE A 22 -12.99 2.18 -7.34
CA PHE A 22 -14.15 3.04 -7.13
C PHE A 22 -14.02 3.76 -5.80
N ARG A 23 -14.50 5.01 -5.69
CA ARG A 23 -14.76 5.62 -4.38
C ARG A 23 -15.86 4.84 -3.69
N HIS A 24 -15.75 4.62 -2.39
CA HIS A 24 -16.81 3.92 -1.68
C HIS A 24 -18.02 4.86 -1.52
N PRO A 25 -19.23 4.46 -1.94
CA PRO A 25 -20.41 5.35 -1.96
C PRO A 25 -20.88 5.77 -0.57
N GLU A 26 -20.70 4.90 0.43
CA GLU A 26 -21.17 5.14 1.81
C GLU A 26 -20.04 5.44 2.82
N LYS A 27 -18.77 5.35 2.43
CA LYS A 27 -17.62 5.47 3.34
C LYS A 27 -16.60 6.41 2.73
N GLU A 28 -16.62 7.66 3.15
CA GLU A 28 -15.88 8.72 2.49
C GLU A 28 -14.37 8.45 2.38
N ASN A 29 -13.79 7.80 3.39
CA ASN A 29 -12.37 7.47 3.49
C ASN A 29 -12.03 6.06 2.99
N TYR A 30 -12.90 5.44 2.19
CA TYR A 30 -12.63 4.13 1.60
C TYR A 30 -12.80 4.15 0.09
N LEU A 31 -12.09 3.24 -0.56
CA LEU A 31 -12.28 2.86 -1.94
C LEU A 31 -12.64 1.37 -2.03
N ILE A 32 -13.19 0.97 -3.17
CA ILE A 32 -13.47 -0.42 -3.51
C ILE A 32 -12.60 -0.79 -4.71
N LYS A 33 -11.76 -1.81 -4.53
CA LYS A 33 -10.92 -2.41 -5.58
C LYS A 33 -11.62 -3.67 -6.09
N LEU A 34 -11.94 -3.77 -7.38
CA LEU A 34 -12.61 -4.94 -7.98
C LEU A 34 -11.89 -5.45 -9.23
N SER A 35 -11.74 -6.77 -9.33
CA SER A 35 -11.25 -7.45 -10.53
C SER A 35 -12.31 -8.39 -11.10
N PRO A 36 -12.37 -8.57 -12.43
CA PRO A 36 -13.16 -9.64 -13.03
C PRO A 36 -12.77 -11.00 -12.44
N ALA A 37 -13.75 -11.84 -12.10
CA ALA A 37 -13.50 -13.11 -11.41
C ALA A 37 -12.56 -14.04 -12.21
N ASN A 38 -12.63 -14.01 -13.54
CA ASN A 38 -11.75 -14.78 -14.42
C ASN A 38 -10.29 -14.24 -14.49
N ALA A 39 -10.02 -13.06 -13.92
CA ALA A 39 -8.70 -12.41 -13.90
C ALA A 39 -8.30 -11.96 -12.49
N ALA A 40 -8.91 -12.52 -11.43
CA ALA A 40 -8.77 -12.02 -10.07
C ALA A 40 -7.60 -12.59 -9.25
N LYS A 41 -6.70 -13.37 -9.88
CA LYS A 41 -5.64 -14.12 -9.18
C LYS A 41 -4.73 -13.23 -8.31
N GLN A 42 -4.47 -11.98 -8.71
CA GLN A 42 -3.73 -11.03 -7.90
C GLN A 42 -4.58 -10.51 -6.72
N THR A 43 -5.82 -10.11 -6.99
CA THR A 43 -6.78 -9.62 -5.99
C THR A 43 -7.05 -10.62 -4.88
N GLU A 44 -7.24 -11.90 -5.21
CA GLU A 44 -7.42 -12.96 -4.22
C GLU A 44 -6.18 -13.16 -3.34
N ARG A 45 -4.97 -12.98 -3.90
CA ARG A 45 -3.72 -13.09 -3.14
C ARG A 45 -3.57 -11.93 -2.17
N GLU A 46 -3.88 -10.71 -2.60
CA GLU A 46 -3.92 -9.54 -1.71
C GLU A 46 -4.95 -9.71 -0.59
N ILE A 47 -6.18 -10.15 -0.90
CA ILE A 47 -7.22 -10.42 0.09
C ILE A 47 -6.73 -11.41 1.14
N LYS A 48 -6.19 -12.56 0.71
CA LYS A 48 -5.65 -13.59 1.62
C LYS A 48 -4.53 -13.03 2.49
N TYR A 49 -3.68 -12.17 1.94
CA TYR A 49 -2.58 -11.58 2.67
C TYR A 49 -3.05 -10.57 3.71
N PHE A 50 -3.95 -9.64 3.36
CA PHE A 50 -4.53 -8.71 4.33
C PHE A 50 -5.31 -9.41 5.45
N GLN A 51 -6.08 -10.46 5.10
CA GLN A 51 -6.76 -11.30 6.10
C GLN A 51 -5.77 -11.98 7.05
N HIS A 52 -4.64 -12.48 6.52
CA HIS A 52 -3.57 -13.04 7.33
C HIS A 52 -2.98 -11.99 8.30
N LEU A 53 -2.64 -10.79 7.81
CA LEU A 53 -2.11 -9.71 8.64
C LEU A 53 -3.07 -9.29 9.77
N LYS A 54 -4.37 -9.18 9.47
CA LYS A 54 -5.39 -8.91 10.51
C LYS A 54 -5.45 -10.04 11.53
N LYS A 55 -5.45 -11.29 11.07
CA LYS A 55 -5.51 -12.47 11.96
C LYS A 55 -4.29 -12.58 12.88
N THR A 56 -3.12 -12.18 12.42
CA THR A 56 -1.87 -12.23 13.21
C THR A 56 -1.64 -10.99 14.07
N GLY A 57 -2.57 -10.03 14.08
CA GLY A 57 -2.48 -8.84 14.91
C GLY A 57 -1.40 -7.85 14.47
N VAL A 58 -0.99 -7.89 13.19
CA VAL A 58 -0.08 -6.89 12.64
C VAL A 58 -0.76 -5.52 12.70
N PRO A 59 -0.12 -4.48 13.25
CA PRO A 59 -0.69 -3.15 13.29
C PRO A 59 -0.75 -2.56 11.87
N PHE A 60 -1.83 -1.89 11.50
CA PHE A 60 -1.98 -1.24 10.20
C PHE A 60 -1.45 0.21 10.27
N SER A 61 -0.33 0.41 10.96
CA SER A 61 0.28 1.73 11.16
C SER A 61 1.10 2.22 9.96
N HIS A 62 1.39 1.36 8.98
CA HIS A 62 2.00 1.74 7.70
C HIS A 62 1.32 1.04 6.51
N LEU A 63 0.11 0.53 6.74
CA LEU A 63 -0.74 -0.10 5.74
C LEU A 63 -2.13 0.55 5.80
N PRO A 64 -2.86 0.69 4.69
CA PRO A 64 -4.24 1.16 4.72
C PRO A 64 -5.12 0.12 5.41
N ASP A 65 -6.12 0.56 6.18
CA ASP A 65 -7.10 -0.38 6.74
C ASP A 65 -7.75 -1.22 5.62
N PHE A 66 -7.91 -2.50 5.93
CA PHE A 66 -8.54 -3.49 5.07
C PHE A 66 -9.97 -3.73 5.54
N GLY A 67 -10.94 -3.21 4.81
CA GLY A 67 -12.36 -3.35 5.15
C GLY A 67 -12.90 -4.73 4.81
N LYS A 68 -14.08 -4.76 4.18
CA LYS A 68 -14.74 -6.02 3.79
C LYS A 68 -14.21 -6.56 2.47
N VAL A 69 -14.25 -7.89 2.32
CA VAL A 69 -14.16 -8.55 1.02
C VAL A 69 -15.49 -8.34 0.29
N ILE A 70 -15.43 -7.95 -0.98
CA ILE A 70 -16.58 -7.69 -1.83
C ILE A 70 -16.63 -8.78 -2.91
N ASN A 71 -17.74 -9.51 -2.95
CA ASN A 71 -18.06 -10.46 -4.01
C ASN A 71 -19.38 -10.02 -4.63
N ILE A 72 -19.36 -9.70 -5.92
CA ILE A 72 -20.54 -9.30 -6.70
C ILE A 72 -20.55 -10.12 -8.00
N SER A 73 -21.66 -10.13 -8.74
CA SER A 73 -21.79 -10.96 -9.94
C SER A 73 -20.64 -10.72 -10.93
N GLY A 74 -19.78 -11.72 -11.14
CA GLY A 74 -18.64 -11.65 -12.06
C GLY A 74 -17.39 -10.91 -11.55
N TYR A 75 -17.37 -10.39 -10.32
CA TYR A 75 -16.23 -9.63 -9.78
C TYR A 75 -15.93 -9.98 -8.31
N VAL A 76 -14.65 -9.87 -7.94
CA VAL A 76 -14.16 -10.04 -6.57
C VAL A 76 -13.19 -8.92 -6.22
N GLY A 77 -13.17 -8.54 -4.95
CA GLY A 77 -12.32 -7.47 -4.46
C GLY A 77 -12.51 -7.16 -3.00
N PHE A 78 -12.18 -5.93 -2.62
CA PHE A 78 -12.19 -5.51 -1.21
C PHE A 78 -12.28 -4.00 -1.04
N GLU A 79 -12.73 -3.59 0.15
CA GLU A 79 -12.68 -2.22 0.64
C GLU A 79 -11.27 -1.92 1.21
N GLN A 80 -10.74 -0.74 0.91
CA GLN A 80 -9.45 -0.29 1.42
C GLN A 80 -9.51 1.19 1.80
N GLU A 81 -8.84 1.58 2.87
CA GLU A 81 -8.72 2.97 3.32
C GLU A 81 -8.04 3.85 2.25
N ILE A 82 -8.57 5.07 2.08
CA ILE A 82 -7.91 6.16 1.36
C ILE A 82 -7.07 6.94 2.36
N ILE A 83 -5.79 7.11 2.06
CA ILE A 83 -4.86 7.82 2.93
C ILE A 83 -4.95 9.33 2.65
N ASN A 84 -5.53 10.06 3.59
CA ASN A 84 -5.64 11.52 3.56
C ASN A 84 -4.72 12.14 4.62
N ASP A 85 -4.15 13.30 4.31
CA ASP A 85 -3.39 14.12 5.24
C ASP A 85 -4.31 14.70 6.34
N PHE A 86 -3.69 15.27 7.39
CA PHE A 86 -4.39 15.91 8.50
C PHE A 86 -5.33 17.06 8.08
N ASP A 87 -5.11 17.64 6.89
CA ASP A 87 -5.90 18.71 6.30
C ASP A 87 -7.04 18.20 5.40
N GLY A 88 -7.23 16.88 5.32
CA GLY A 88 -8.26 16.23 4.52
C GLY A 88 -7.90 16.02 3.05
N ASN A 89 -6.75 16.51 2.59
CA ASN A 89 -6.30 16.28 1.21
C ASN A 89 -5.75 14.87 1.03
N LEU A 90 -5.87 14.31 -0.17
CA LEU A 90 -5.26 13.03 -0.50
C LEU A 90 -3.73 13.10 -0.36
N SER A 91 -3.16 12.17 0.42
CA SER A 91 -1.72 12.07 0.64
C SER A 91 -0.98 11.81 -0.67
N LYS A 92 0.19 12.44 -0.83
CA LYS A 92 0.97 12.36 -2.07
C LYS A 92 1.87 11.13 -2.08
N GLN A 93 2.12 10.59 -3.27
CA GLN A 93 3.08 9.50 -3.47
C GLN A 93 4.48 9.95 -3.04
N LEU A 94 5.33 9.00 -2.62
CA LEU A 94 6.71 9.28 -2.25
C LEU A 94 7.46 10.05 -3.35
N PHE A 95 7.20 9.73 -4.63
CA PHE A 95 7.81 10.41 -5.77
C PHE A 95 7.63 11.94 -5.76
N PHE A 96 6.49 12.42 -5.27
CA PHE A 96 6.19 13.86 -5.17
C PHE A 96 7.22 14.60 -4.29
N TYR A 97 7.66 13.97 -3.20
CA TYR A 97 8.59 14.55 -2.22
C TYR A 97 10.07 14.31 -2.55
N LEU A 98 10.37 13.70 -3.70
CA LEU A 98 11.73 13.60 -4.20
C LEU A 98 12.21 14.94 -4.76
N ASP A 99 11.28 15.75 -5.27
CA ASP A 99 11.55 17.15 -5.59
C ASP A 99 11.83 17.96 -4.32
N GLU A 100 12.90 18.76 -4.34
CA GLU A 100 13.36 19.53 -3.18
C GLU A 100 12.32 20.57 -2.72
N GLN A 101 11.60 21.21 -3.64
CA GLN A 101 10.59 22.21 -3.28
C GLN A 101 9.42 21.56 -2.57
N ASN A 102 8.95 20.42 -3.09
CA ASN A 102 7.88 19.65 -2.46
C ASN A 102 8.31 19.05 -1.12
N ARG A 103 9.59 18.68 -0.96
CA ARG A 103 10.10 18.14 0.32
C ARG A 103 10.02 19.15 1.46
N GLN A 104 10.09 20.46 1.17
CA GLN A 104 9.93 21.52 2.19
C GLN A 104 8.53 21.54 2.84
N LEU A 105 7.55 20.87 2.22
CA LEU A 105 6.22 20.68 2.80
C LEU A 105 6.23 19.69 3.97
N LEU A 106 7.29 18.87 4.10
CA LEU A 106 7.52 18.00 5.25
C LEU A 106 8.40 18.73 6.26
N LYS A 107 8.03 18.64 7.54
CA LYS A 107 8.86 19.12 8.66
C LYS A 107 9.86 18.09 9.16
N GLN A 108 9.64 16.82 8.85
CA GLN A 108 10.54 15.72 9.15
C GLN A 108 11.41 15.40 7.93
N ASP A 109 12.61 14.88 8.18
CA ASP A 109 13.42 14.31 7.11
C ASP A 109 12.69 13.09 6.52
N ILE A 110 12.60 13.05 5.20
CA ILE A 110 12.03 11.94 4.45
C ILE A 110 12.78 10.62 4.73
N ARG A 111 14.07 10.68 5.05
CA ARG A 111 14.88 9.52 5.44
C ARG A 111 14.39 8.92 6.75
N ASP A 112 14.04 9.74 7.73
CA ASP A 112 13.53 9.27 9.03
C ASP A 112 12.16 8.60 8.86
N ILE A 113 11.27 9.22 8.07
CA ILE A 113 9.96 8.66 7.72
C ILE A 113 10.08 7.28 7.04
N LEU A 114 11.07 7.13 6.14
CA LEU A 114 11.31 5.86 5.45
C LEU A 114 11.98 4.83 6.35
N GLU A 115 12.86 5.24 7.28
CA GLU A 115 13.46 4.34 8.25
C GLU A 115 12.39 3.79 9.22
N GLU A 116 11.41 4.59 9.63
CA GLU A 116 10.24 4.10 10.39
C GLU A 116 9.47 3.00 9.62
N LEU A 117 9.21 3.23 8.33
CA LEU A 117 8.55 2.23 7.47
C LEU A 117 9.37 0.94 7.37
N LYS A 118 10.68 1.04 7.22
CA LYS A 118 11.58 -0.13 7.18
C LYS A 118 11.53 -0.93 8.48
N LEU A 119 11.61 -0.24 9.62
CA LEU A 119 11.52 -0.85 10.95
C LEU A 119 10.17 -1.57 11.10
N TYR A 120 9.08 -0.96 10.63
CA TYR A 120 7.77 -1.59 10.59
C TYR A 120 7.74 -2.86 9.74
N ILE A 121 8.29 -2.82 8.51
CA ILE A 121 8.34 -3.97 7.59
C ILE A 121 9.10 -5.13 8.24
N TYR A 122 10.25 -4.87 8.85
CA TYR A 122 11.08 -5.91 9.46
C TYR A 122 10.49 -6.46 10.74
N LYS A 123 10.02 -5.60 11.64
CA LYS A 123 9.39 -6.00 12.91
C LYS A 123 8.20 -6.93 12.66
N ASN A 124 7.37 -6.60 11.67
CA ASN A 124 6.14 -7.34 11.37
C ASN A 124 6.31 -8.38 10.24
N LYS A 125 7.53 -8.56 9.72
CA LYS A 125 7.85 -9.50 8.62
C LYS A 125 6.94 -9.33 7.40
N ILE A 126 6.66 -8.08 7.03
CA ILE A 126 5.78 -7.76 5.90
C ILE A 126 6.43 -8.19 4.59
N LEU A 127 5.67 -8.92 3.79
CA LEU A 127 6.03 -9.35 2.44
C LEU A 127 5.59 -8.25 1.46
N VAL A 128 6.58 -7.52 0.97
CA VAL A 128 6.38 -6.49 -0.06
C VAL A 128 6.92 -7.01 -1.39
N CYS A 129 6.04 -7.16 -2.37
CA CYS A 129 6.39 -7.60 -3.73
C CYS A 129 7.12 -6.49 -4.49
N ASP A 130 6.60 -5.28 -4.37
CA ASP A 130 7.06 -4.12 -5.14
C ASP A 130 7.13 -2.87 -4.27
N LEU A 131 8.34 -2.56 -3.81
CA LEU A 131 8.67 -1.28 -3.15
C LEU A 131 8.90 -0.18 -4.20
N GLY A 132 8.00 -0.02 -5.16
CA GLY A 132 8.01 1.12 -6.06
C GLY A 132 7.62 2.39 -5.31
N GLY A 133 8.28 3.52 -5.59
CA GLY A 133 7.91 4.83 -5.00
C GLY A 133 6.49 5.29 -5.33
N THR A 134 5.82 4.65 -6.31
CA THR A 134 4.40 4.84 -6.65
C THR A 134 3.44 4.07 -5.73
N ASN A 135 3.93 3.03 -5.05
CA ASN A 135 3.14 2.17 -4.16
C ASN A 135 3.24 2.63 -2.69
N ILE A 136 3.99 3.70 -2.43
CA ILE A 136 4.15 4.33 -1.13
C ILE A 136 3.61 5.75 -1.21
N VAL A 137 2.76 6.11 -0.26
CA VAL A 137 2.34 7.50 -0.05
C VAL A 137 2.93 8.02 1.26
N ILE A 138 3.20 9.32 1.32
CA ILE A 138 3.59 10.01 2.55
C ILE A 138 2.36 10.75 3.07
N GLN A 139 1.86 10.30 4.21
CA GLN A 139 0.76 10.93 4.90
C GLN A 139 1.29 11.92 5.91
N ARG A 140 0.94 13.21 5.77
CA ARG A 140 1.13 14.18 6.85
C ARG A 140 0.07 13.91 7.91
N THR A 141 0.44 13.32 9.03
CA THR A 141 -0.49 12.96 10.12
C THR A 141 -0.81 14.14 11.00
N THR A 142 0.09 15.12 11.06
CA THR A 142 -0.10 16.43 11.70
C THR A 142 0.68 17.50 10.91
N PRO A 143 0.59 18.80 11.26
CA PRO A 143 1.44 19.82 10.64
C PRO A 143 2.95 19.60 10.76
N SER A 144 3.40 18.79 11.72
CA SER A 144 4.83 18.53 11.98
C SER A 144 5.24 17.07 11.83
N GLN A 145 4.29 16.14 11.67
CA GLN A 145 4.56 14.70 11.58
C GLN A 145 4.00 14.09 10.30
N ALA A 146 4.70 13.08 9.80
CA ALA A 146 4.31 12.30 8.65
C ALA A 146 4.74 10.83 8.81
N ARG A 147 4.04 9.94 8.10
CA ARG A 147 4.37 8.52 7.99
C ARG A 147 4.31 8.06 6.54
N ALA A 148 5.11 7.07 6.18
CA ALA A 148 4.99 6.40 4.89
C ALA A 148 4.00 5.23 4.98
N VAL A 149 3.09 5.10 4.02
CA VAL A 149 2.07 4.05 3.98
C VAL A 149 2.17 3.29 2.65
N ILE A 150 2.25 1.95 2.70
CA ILE A 150 2.25 1.10 1.52
C ILE A 150 0.80 0.85 1.10
N VAL A 151 0.38 1.42 -0.03
CA VAL A 151 -1.01 1.38 -0.51
C VAL A 151 -1.28 0.29 -1.55
N ASP A 152 -0.22 -0.29 -2.12
CA ASP A 152 -0.31 -1.38 -3.09
C ASP A 152 0.97 -2.23 -3.09
N GLY A 153 0.97 -3.35 -3.82
CA GLY A 153 2.16 -4.19 -4.00
C GLY A 153 2.48 -5.11 -2.81
N LEU A 154 1.49 -5.43 -1.97
CA LEU A 154 1.61 -6.37 -0.85
C LEU A 154 1.32 -7.81 -1.27
N GLY A 155 1.94 -8.77 -0.59
CA GLY A 155 1.75 -10.20 -0.83
C GLY A 155 3.03 -10.88 -1.33
N ASN A 156 2.92 -12.05 -1.95
CA ASN A 156 4.06 -12.77 -2.51
C ASN A 156 3.84 -13.06 -4.00
N THR A 157 4.73 -12.55 -4.86
CA THR A 157 4.87 -12.95 -6.27
C THR A 157 6.14 -13.76 -6.53
N ASP A 158 7.03 -13.92 -5.55
CA ASP A 158 8.26 -14.68 -5.71
C ASP A 158 7.90 -16.17 -5.89
N PHE A 159 8.14 -16.69 -7.09
CA PHE A 159 7.92 -18.08 -7.50
C PHE A 159 8.78 -19.11 -6.72
N ILE A 160 9.70 -18.66 -5.84
CA ILE A 160 10.49 -19.55 -4.99
C ILE A 160 10.63 -18.97 -3.56
N PRO A 161 10.03 -19.60 -2.54
CA PRO A 161 10.06 -19.13 -1.16
C PRO A 161 11.30 -19.66 -0.42
N ILE A 162 12.51 -19.50 -0.97
CA ILE A 162 13.75 -19.83 -0.23
C ILE A 162 13.82 -19.03 1.10
N CYS A 163 13.19 -17.86 1.13
CA CYS A 163 13.05 -17.00 2.30
C CYS A 163 12.12 -17.55 3.39
N ASN A 164 11.27 -18.55 3.10
CA ASN A 164 10.47 -19.23 4.12
C ASN A 164 11.25 -20.32 4.86
N TYR A 165 12.38 -20.77 4.31
CA TYR A 165 13.16 -21.88 4.84
C TYR A 165 14.47 -21.44 5.51
N ILE A 166 15.00 -20.26 5.15
CA ILE A 166 16.24 -19.71 5.74
C ILE A 166 16.02 -18.24 6.14
N PRO A 167 15.73 -17.95 7.42
CA PRO A 167 15.47 -16.60 7.92
C PRO A 167 16.60 -15.60 7.61
N PHE A 168 17.85 -16.07 7.63
CA PHE A 168 19.02 -15.25 7.31
C PHE A 168 19.02 -14.75 5.84
N LEU A 169 18.70 -15.62 4.87
CA LEU A 169 18.64 -15.24 3.46
C LEU A 169 17.44 -14.33 3.17
N ALA A 170 16.33 -14.52 3.87
CA ALA A 170 15.18 -13.62 3.82
C ALA A 170 15.56 -12.19 4.25
N SER A 171 16.26 -12.06 5.38
CA SER A 171 16.75 -10.78 5.89
C SER A 171 17.71 -10.12 4.89
N LEU A 172 18.66 -10.87 4.33
CA LEU A 172 19.61 -10.33 3.35
C LEU A 172 18.92 -9.87 2.05
N LYS A 173 17.93 -10.61 1.54
CA LYS A 173 17.17 -10.21 0.35
C LYS A 173 16.36 -8.95 0.61
N ALA A 174 15.70 -8.87 1.76
CA ALA A 174 14.93 -7.70 2.17
C ALA A 174 15.82 -6.45 2.33
N HIS A 175 17.00 -6.59 2.96
CA HIS A 175 17.98 -5.50 3.07
C HIS A 175 18.52 -5.06 1.70
N ARG A 176 18.80 -6.00 0.79
CA ARG A 176 19.26 -5.66 -0.57
C ARG A 176 18.18 -4.91 -1.37
N ARG A 177 16.92 -5.36 -1.29
CA ARG A 177 15.77 -4.67 -1.93
C ARG A 177 15.60 -3.26 -1.34
N TRP A 178 15.64 -3.13 -0.02
CA TRP A 178 15.57 -1.82 0.65
C TRP A 178 16.74 -0.90 0.26
N ARG A 179 17.97 -1.41 0.21
CA ARG A 179 19.13 -0.63 -0.20
C ARG A 179 19.00 -0.13 -1.63
N ARG A 180 18.55 -0.98 -2.56
CA ARG A 180 18.30 -0.57 -3.96
C ARG A 180 17.18 0.47 -4.07
N PHE A 181 16.13 0.31 -3.26
CA PHE A 181 15.09 1.31 -3.11
C PHE A 181 15.69 2.66 -2.68
N MET A 182 16.38 2.71 -1.55
CA MET A 182 17.01 3.95 -1.07
C MET A 182 18.00 4.54 -2.08
N GLN A 183 18.85 3.74 -2.71
CA GLN A 183 19.79 4.20 -3.75
C GLN A 183 19.09 4.83 -4.97
N ARG A 184 17.91 4.35 -5.32
CA ARG A 184 17.11 4.88 -6.43
C ARG A 184 16.38 6.16 -6.07
N PHE A 185 16.00 6.33 -4.80
CA PHE A 185 15.09 7.41 -4.38
C PHE A 185 15.77 8.51 -3.56
N ILE A 186 16.86 8.22 -2.86
CA ILE A 186 17.60 9.17 -2.04
C ILE A 186 19.10 8.92 -2.27
N PRO A 187 19.71 9.58 -3.27
CA PRO A 187 21.14 9.48 -3.51
C PRO A 187 21.92 9.98 -2.28
N PRO A 188 23.13 9.47 -2.03
CA PRO A 188 23.95 9.85 -0.88
C PRO A 188 24.41 11.32 -0.85
N HIS A 189 24.07 12.13 -1.86
CA HIS A 189 24.49 13.53 -2.02
C HIS A 189 23.32 14.52 -1.95
N ILE A 190 22.44 14.32 -0.98
CA ILE A 190 21.59 15.38 -0.42
C ILE A 190 21.90 15.43 1.07
#